data_AF-A0A947RS94-F1
#
_entry.id   AF-A0A947RS94-F1
#
_cell.length_a   1.000
_cell.length_b   1.000
_cell.length_c   1.000
_cell.angle_alpha   90.00
_cell.angle_beta   90.00
_cell.angle_gamma   90.00
#
_symmetry.space_group_name_H-M   'P 1'
#
loop_
_entity.id
_entity.type
_entity.pdbx_description
1 polymer ?
#
loop_
_entity_poly.entity_id
_entity_poly.type
_entity_poly.pdbx_seq_one_letter_code
_entity_poly.pdbx_strand_id
1 'polypeptide(L)'
;MRLIDEKFRQSPMRFLAQSFLAFAAVAIIAIYLGALTNGAVVAALGASAFIVFATPEHDTAQPRKLIGGHGICICIGLLCSIPFRLDWFPRTATSIGLIAAAAVGLAILAMTVTDTEHPPAAGNALAFAISARGTHHVLFIAAAVICLGVIHRILRKWLRDLT
;
A
#
# COMPACT_ATOMS: atom_id res chain seq x y z
N MET A 1 23.93 7.94 21.02
CA MET A 1 23.11 7.60 19.83
C MET A 1 23.90 7.99 18.59
N ARG A 2 24.15 7.07 17.64
CA ARG A 2 24.75 7.43 16.36
C ARG A 2 23.64 8.00 15.46
N LEU A 3 23.86 9.18 14.88
CA LEU A 3 22.88 9.88 14.03
C LEU A 3 22.72 9.26 12.64
N ILE A 4 23.70 8.44 12.21
CA ILE A 4 23.77 7.84 10.87
C ILE A 4 23.97 6.34 11.03
N ASP A 5 23.19 5.55 10.27
CA ASP A 5 23.28 4.09 10.23
C ASP A 5 24.67 3.61 9.77
N GLU A 6 25.19 2.58 10.41
CA GLU A 6 26.46 1.95 10.05
C GLU A 6 26.39 1.21 8.71
N LYS A 7 25.24 0.60 8.37
CA LYS A 7 24.99 -0.06 7.08
C LYS A 7 25.13 0.94 5.93
N PHE A 8 24.68 2.19 6.13
CA PHE A 8 24.84 3.25 5.13
C PHE A 8 26.32 3.58 4.89
N ARG A 9 27.12 3.70 5.96
CA ARG A 9 28.57 3.96 5.84
C ARG A 9 29.30 2.84 5.10
N GLN A 10 28.85 1.60 5.26
CA GLN A 10 29.47 0.44 4.60
C GLN A 10 29.03 0.27 3.14
N SER A 11 27.85 0.76 2.73
CA SER A 11 27.31 0.51 1.39
C SER A 11 26.37 1.63 0.89
N PRO A 12 26.85 2.89 0.77
CA PRO A 12 25.99 4.04 0.44
C PRO A 12 25.37 3.92 -0.96
N MET A 13 26.06 3.30 -1.91
CA MET A 13 25.55 3.11 -3.27
C MET A 13 24.30 2.22 -3.33
N ARG A 14 24.15 1.26 -2.40
CA ARG A 14 22.96 0.40 -2.33
C ARG A 14 21.74 1.19 -1.83
N PHE A 15 21.95 2.02 -0.81
CA PHE A 15 20.91 2.92 -0.30
C PHE A 15 20.43 3.87 -1.40
N LEU A 16 21.35 4.48 -2.15
CA LEU A 16 21.01 5.38 -3.25
C LEU A 16 20.26 4.64 -4.37
N ALA A 17 20.74 3.46 -4.79
CA ALA A 17 20.11 2.69 -5.86
C ALA A 17 18.69 2.20 -5.47
N GLN A 18 18.53 1.64 -4.26
CA GLN A 18 17.24 1.15 -3.77
C GLN A 18 16.24 2.30 -3.54
N SER A 19 16.72 3.43 -3.02
CA SER A 19 15.89 4.64 -2.87
C SER A 19 15.48 5.22 -4.22
N PHE A 20 16.35 5.15 -5.24
CA PHE A 20 16.02 5.58 -6.59
C PHE A 20 14.96 4.68 -7.25
N LEU A 21 15.06 3.35 -7.06
CA LEU A 21 14.02 2.42 -7.53
C LEU A 21 12.67 2.68 -6.87
N ALA A 22 12.67 2.91 -5.55
CA ALA A 22 11.46 3.30 -4.82
C ALA A 22 10.90 4.63 -5.35
N PHE A 23 11.74 5.65 -5.53
CA PHE A 23 11.36 6.92 -6.10
C PHE A 23 10.71 6.75 -7.49
N ALA A 24 11.34 6.00 -8.39
CA ALA A 24 10.81 5.78 -9.73
C ALA A 24 9.43 5.12 -9.70
N ALA A 25 9.25 4.08 -8.87
CA ALA A 25 7.96 3.41 -8.69
C ALA A 25 6.90 4.38 -8.14
N VAL A 26 7.21 5.13 -7.08
CA VAL A 26 6.28 6.07 -6.45
C VAL A 26 5.96 7.25 -7.35
N ALA A 27 6.92 7.76 -8.13
CA ALA A 27 6.71 8.84 -9.08
C ALA A 27 5.67 8.45 -10.14
N ILE A 28 5.80 7.25 -10.74
CA ILE A 28 4.84 6.75 -11.73
C ILE A 28 3.44 6.65 -11.10
N ILE A 29 3.34 6.10 -9.89
CA ILE A 29 2.09 5.93 -9.16
C ILE A 29 1.44 7.28 -8.82
N ALA A 30 2.22 8.21 -8.28
CA ALA A 30 1.77 9.53 -7.83
C ALA A 30 1.35 10.43 -9.00
N ILE A 31 2.05 10.36 -10.14
CA ILE A 31 1.70 11.12 -11.35
C ILE A 31 0.42 10.56 -11.96
N TYR A 32 0.28 9.24 -12.09
CA TYR A 32 -0.91 8.64 -12.70
C TYR A 32 -2.18 8.79 -11.84
N LEU A 33 -2.08 8.50 -10.54
CA LEU A 33 -3.23 8.60 -9.63
C LEU A 33 -3.53 10.03 -9.20
N GLY A 34 -2.58 10.95 -9.32
CA GLY A 34 -2.67 12.29 -8.74
C GLY A 34 -2.54 12.26 -7.22
N ALA A 35 -1.39 12.69 -6.70
CA ALA A 35 -1.09 12.65 -5.27
C ALA A 35 -2.08 13.45 -4.40
N LEU A 36 -2.65 14.54 -4.92
CA LEU A 36 -3.62 15.37 -4.18
C LEU A 36 -5.04 14.79 -4.20
N THR A 37 -5.40 14.07 -5.26
CA THR A 37 -6.74 13.49 -5.43
C THR A 37 -6.87 12.12 -4.78
N ASN A 38 -5.80 11.31 -4.82
CA ASN A 38 -5.78 9.92 -4.37
C ASN A 38 -4.71 9.68 -3.30
N GLY A 39 -4.47 10.67 -2.44
CA GLY A 39 -3.35 10.69 -1.49
C GLY A 39 -3.26 9.44 -0.60
N ALA A 40 -4.38 8.90 -0.14
CA ALA A 40 -4.40 7.67 0.67
C ALA A 40 -3.87 6.43 -0.10
N VAL A 41 -4.25 6.28 -1.38
CA VAL A 41 -3.77 5.18 -2.24
C VAL A 41 -2.30 5.38 -2.60
N VAL A 42 -1.91 6.61 -2.93
CA VAL A 42 -0.52 6.93 -3.25
C VAL A 42 0.38 6.69 -2.04
N ALA A 43 -0.06 7.09 -0.84
CA ALA A 43 0.67 6.82 0.39
C ALA A 43 0.76 5.31 0.70
N ALA A 44 -0.33 4.55 0.52
CA ALA A 44 -0.34 3.10 0.66
C ALA A 44 0.70 2.44 -0.26
N LEU A 45 0.64 2.73 -1.56
CA LEU A 45 1.57 2.18 -2.54
C LEU A 45 3.01 2.67 -2.35
N GLY A 46 3.20 3.89 -1.88
CA GLY A 46 4.51 4.43 -1.51
C GLY A 46 5.15 3.68 -0.35
N ALA A 47 4.37 3.39 0.69
CA ALA A 47 4.81 2.56 1.81
C ALA A 47 5.05 1.09 1.37
N SER A 48 4.27 0.55 0.44
CA SER A 48 4.56 -0.76 -0.17
C SER A 48 5.88 -0.77 -0.94
N ALA A 49 6.16 0.27 -1.72
CA ALA A 49 7.44 0.43 -2.43
C ALA A 49 8.60 0.53 -1.43
N PHE A 50 8.43 1.26 -0.32
CA PHE A 50 9.40 1.28 0.76
C PHE A 50 9.68 -0.13 1.30
N ILE A 51 8.65 -0.91 1.63
CA ILE A 51 8.85 -2.28 2.12
C ILE A 51 9.59 -3.15 1.08
N VAL A 52 9.16 -3.08 -0.19
CA VAL A 52 9.75 -3.89 -1.28
C VAL A 52 11.22 -3.57 -1.51
N PHE A 53 11.63 -2.30 -1.43
CA PHE A 53 12.98 -1.87 -1.77
C PHE A 53 13.88 -1.64 -0.57
N ALA A 54 13.36 -1.23 0.59
CA ALA A 54 14.15 -0.94 1.79
C ALA A 54 14.21 -2.12 2.77
N THR A 55 13.18 -2.96 2.84
CA THR A 55 13.13 -4.15 3.70
C THR A 55 12.72 -5.41 2.93
N PRO A 56 13.43 -5.74 1.82
CA PRO A 56 13.10 -6.87 0.96
C PRO A 56 13.08 -8.24 1.67
N GLU A 57 13.80 -8.43 2.77
CA GLU A 57 13.80 -9.73 3.46
C GLU A 57 12.66 -9.89 4.47
N HIS A 58 11.93 -8.80 4.77
CA HIS A 58 10.83 -8.80 5.72
C HIS A 58 9.61 -9.58 5.20
N ASP A 59 8.88 -10.26 6.11
CA ASP A 59 7.75 -11.10 5.74
C ASP A 59 6.65 -10.34 4.99
N THR A 60 6.41 -9.08 5.34
CA THR A 60 5.42 -8.23 4.66
C THR A 60 5.82 -7.82 3.24
N ALA A 61 7.09 -8.00 2.85
CA ALA A 61 7.58 -7.77 1.49
C ALA A 61 7.30 -8.96 0.55
N GLN A 62 6.96 -10.13 1.11
CA GLN A 62 6.69 -11.32 0.32
C GLN A 62 5.52 -11.07 -0.65
N PRO A 63 5.61 -11.53 -1.93
CA PRO A 63 4.58 -11.26 -2.93
C PRO A 63 3.16 -11.70 -2.52
N ARG A 64 3.04 -12.79 -1.75
CA ARG A 64 1.76 -13.25 -1.21
C ARG A 64 1.12 -12.21 -0.29
N LYS A 65 1.87 -11.65 0.66
CA LYS A 65 1.37 -10.66 1.61
C LYS A 65 1.09 -9.34 0.92
N LEU A 66 1.99 -8.89 0.05
CA LEU A 66 1.82 -7.69 -0.77
C LEU A 66 0.53 -7.77 -1.63
N ILE A 67 0.40 -8.77 -2.50
CA ILE A 67 -0.75 -8.88 -3.42
C ILE A 67 -2.04 -9.20 -2.65
N GLY A 68 -1.98 -10.15 -1.71
CA GLY A 68 -3.12 -10.57 -0.90
C GLY A 68 -3.66 -9.44 -0.03
N GLY A 69 -2.78 -8.73 0.67
CA GLY A 69 -3.16 -7.62 1.54
C GLY A 69 -3.85 -6.48 0.77
N HIS A 70 -3.30 -6.05 -0.37
CA HIS A 70 -3.99 -5.05 -1.20
C HIS A 70 -5.31 -5.56 -1.76
N GLY A 71 -5.39 -6.81 -2.21
CA GLY A 71 -6.63 -7.43 -2.69
C GLY A 71 -7.72 -7.42 -1.63
N ILE A 72 -7.42 -7.89 -0.42
CA ILE A 72 -8.36 -7.93 0.71
C ILE A 72 -8.82 -6.52 1.10
N CYS A 73 -7.87 -5.58 1.25
CA CYS A 73 -8.19 -4.20 1.61
C CYS A 73 -9.08 -3.51 0.58
N ILE A 74 -8.83 -3.71 -0.73
CA ILE A 74 -9.69 -3.17 -1.78
C ILE A 74 -11.09 -3.79 -1.70
N CYS A 75 -11.18 -5.12 -1.55
CA CYS A 75 -12.47 -5.80 -1.45
C CYS A 75 -13.30 -5.28 -0.27
N ILE A 76 -12.69 -5.21 0.92
CA ILE A 76 -13.36 -4.75 2.13
C ILE A 76 -13.72 -3.27 2.04
N GLY A 77 -12.82 -2.42 1.52
CA GLY A 77 -13.13 -1.01 1.28
C GLY A 77 -14.33 -0.83 0.35
N LEU A 78 -14.41 -1.59 -0.75
CA LEU A 78 -15.55 -1.56 -1.66
C LEU A 78 -16.85 -2.03 -0.99
N LEU A 79 -16.80 -3.09 -0.18
CA LEU A 79 -17.97 -3.57 0.59
C LEU A 79 -18.46 -2.52 1.59
N CYS A 80 -17.54 -1.90 2.34
CA CYS A 80 -17.86 -0.84 3.27
C CYS A 80 -18.35 0.45 2.60
N SER A 81 -18.11 0.63 1.29
CA SER A 81 -18.66 1.76 0.52
C SER A 81 -20.14 1.60 0.15
N ILE A 82 -20.70 0.37 0.18
CA ILE A 82 -22.07 0.08 -0.24
C ILE A 82 -23.13 0.96 0.44
N PRO A 83 -23.10 1.17 1.78
CA PRO A 83 -24.11 1.99 2.43
C PRO A 83 -24.14 3.44 1.94
N PHE A 84 -23.00 3.98 1.51
CA PHE A 84 -22.91 5.31 0.89
C PHE A 84 -23.25 5.35 -0.60
N ARG A 85 -23.27 4.20 -1.29
CA ARG A 85 -23.70 4.10 -2.70
C ARG A 85 -25.20 3.91 -2.84
N LEU A 86 -25.82 3.28 -1.85
CA LEU A 86 -27.27 3.04 -1.78
C LEU A 86 -28.01 4.12 -0.98
N ASP A 87 -27.31 5.20 -0.61
CA ASP A 87 -27.84 6.32 0.18
C ASP A 87 -28.51 5.89 1.51
N TRP A 88 -28.04 4.80 2.11
CA TRP A 88 -28.53 4.30 3.41
C TRP A 88 -28.10 5.19 4.58
N PHE A 89 -26.99 5.90 4.42
CA PHE A 89 -26.48 6.82 5.43
C PHE A 89 -26.19 8.21 4.83
N PRO A 90 -26.46 9.29 5.58
CA PRO A 90 -26.06 10.63 5.19
C PRO A 90 -24.54 10.73 5.21
N ARG A 91 -23.92 11.36 4.20
CA ARG A 91 -22.46 11.58 4.12
C ARG A 91 -22.00 12.72 5.04
N THR A 92 -22.14 12.53 6.34
CA THR A 92 -21.57 13.42 7.37
C THR A 92 -20.13 13.03 7.70
N ALA A 93 -19.34 13.95 8.25
CA ALA A 93 -17.97 13.65 8.69
C ALA A 93 -17.92 12.44 9.65
N THR A 94 -18.88 12.34 10.57
CA THR A 94 -18.99 11.21 11.52
C THR A 94 -19.26 9.89 10.81
N SER A 95 -20.23 9.86 9.89
CA SER A 95 -20.53 8.63 9.13
C SER A 95 -19.32 8.15 8.31
N ILE A 96 -18.61 9.09 7.67
CA ILE A 96 -17.43 8.80 6.85
C ILE A 96 -16.32 8.22 7.73
N GLY A 97 -16.09 8.83 8.90
CA GLY A 97 -15.12 8.34 9.87
C GLY A 97 -15.44 6.94 10.38
N LEU A 98 -16.71 6.64 10.69
CA LEU A 98 -17.14 5.32 11.15
C LEU A 98 -16.98 4.25 10.06
N ILE A 99 -17.39 4.54 8.83
CA ILE A 99 -17.23 3.60 7.70
C ILE A 99 -15.76 3.38 7.36
N ALA A 100 -14.94 4.44 7.39
CA ALA A 100 -13.49 4.34 7.26
C ALA A 100 -12.85 3.44 8.32
N ALA A 101 -13.19 3.66 9.60
CA ALA A 101 -12.67 2.87 10.71
C ALA A 101 -13.12 1.41 10.62
N ALA A 102 -14.38 1.15 10.26
CA ALA A 102 -14.91 -0.19 10.04
C ALA A 102 -14.16 -0.89 8.90
N ALA A 103 -13.94 -0.21 7.76
CA ALA A 103 -13.21 -0.78 6.63
C ALA A 103 -11.77 -1.18 6.99
N VAL A 104 -11.05 -0.30 7.69
CA VAL A 104 -9.67 -0.58 8.12
C VAL A 104 -9.64 -1.71 9.15
N GLY A 105 -10.52 -1.68 10.16
CA GLY A 105 -10.58 -2.72 11.19
C GLY A 105 -10.94 -4.10 10.64
N LEU A 106 -11.93 -4.18 9.75
CA LEU A 106 -12.30 -5.41 9.06
C LEU A 106 -11.16 -5.90 8.15
N ALA A 107 -10.46 -4.99 7.47
CA ALA A 107 -9.33 -5.35 6.63
C ALA A 107 -8.15 -5.90 7.41
N ILE A 108 -7.83 -5.32 8.59
CA ILE A 108 -6.83 -5.86 9.50
C ILE A 108 -7.22 -7.27 9.93
N LEU A 109 -8.46 -7.45 10.43
CA LEU A 109 -8.95 -8.77 10.84
C LEU A 109 -8.82 -9.79 9.70
N ALA A 110 -9.31 -9.47 8.51
CA ALA A 110 -9.24 -10.35 7.36
C ALA A 110 -7.80 -10.71 6.99
N MET A 111 -6.90 -9.72 6.88
CA MET A 111 -5.48 -9.98 6.59
C MET A 111 -4.80 -10.87 7.64
N THR A 112 -5.12 -10.67 8.93
CA THR A 112 -4.58 -11.50 10.02
C THR A 112 -5.11 -12.92 10.02
N VAL A 113 -6.36 -13.13 9.58
CA VAL A 113 -6.96 -14.46 9.46
C VAL A 113 -6.38 -15.21 8.25
N THR A 114 -6.03 -14.50 7.17
CA THR A 114 -5.53 -15.11 5.92
C THR A 114 -4.00 -15.19 5.80
N ASP A 115 -3.26 -14.72 6.80
CA ASP A 115 -1.79 -14.60 6.78
C ASP A 115 -1.32 -13.81 5.55
N THR A 116 -1.93 -12.64 5.35
CA THR A 116 -1.62 -11.72 4.25
C THR A 116 -1.42 -10.30 4.78
N GLU A 117 -0.82 -10.16 5.95
CA GLU A 117 -0.58 -8.86 6.58
C GLU A 117 0.38 -8.05 5.71
N HIS A 118 -0.15 -7.01 5.08
CA HIS A 118 0.63 -5.98 4.42
C HIS A 118 0.13 -4.63 4.91
N PRO A 119 0.67 -4.11 6.03
CA PRO A 119 0.15 -2.91 6.69
C PRO A 119 -0.10 -1.71 5.76
N PRO A 120 0.74 -1.42 4.73
CA PRO A 120 0.45 -0.35 3.78
C PRO A 120 -0.89 -0.48 3.06
N ALA A 121 -1.37 -1.70 2.81
CA ALA A 121 -2.62 -1.95 2.12
C ALA A 121 -3.85 -1.39 2.85
N ALA A 122 -3.78 -1.18 4.18
CA ALA A 122 -4.89 -0.59 4.94
C ALA A 122 -5.30 0.80 4.42
N GLY A 123 -4.37 1.57 3.83
CA GLY A 123 -4.68 2.84 3.19
C GLY A 123 -5.63 2.69 1.99
N ASN A 124 -5.58 1.56 1.27
CA ASN A 124 -6.55 1.26 0.21
C ASN A 124 -7.94 0.94 0.79
N ALA A 125 -8.02 0.20 1.91
CA ALA A 125 -9.31 -0.07 2.55
C ALA A 125 -10.03 1.24 2.92
N LEU A 126 -9.29 2.17 3.53
CA LEU A 126 -9.76 3.52 3.81
C LEU A 126 -10.20 4.24 2.54
N ALA A 127 -9.32 4.31 1.53
CA ALA A 127 -9.57 5.07 0.32
C ALA A 127 -10.82 4.61 -0.43
N PHE A 128 -11.01 3.30 -0.56
CA PHE A 128 -12.16 2.72 -1.26
C PHE A 128 -13.46 2.79 -0.47
N ALA A 129 -13.40 2.78 0.88
CA ALA A 129 -14.58 2.91 1.72
C ALA A 129 -15.21 4.30 1.63
N ILE A 130 -14.38 5.36 1.53
CA ILE A 130 -14.85 6.75 1.52
C ILE A 130 -14.93 7.37 0.13
N SER A 131 -14.21 6.83 -0.86
CA SER A 131 -14.27 7.33 -2.24
C SER A 131 -15.62 7.03 -2.89
N ALA A 132 -16.30 8.08 -3.34
CA ALA A 132 -17.49 7.97 -4.19
C ALA A 132 -17.15 7.61 -5.66
N ARG A 133 -15.87 7.61 -6.05
CA ARG A 133 -15.44 7.60 -7.46
C ARG A 133 -14.64 6.36 -7.83
N GLY A 134 -15.10 5.69 -8.89
CA GLY A 134 -14.29 5.03 -9.92
C GLY A 134 -13.62 3.69 -9.59
N THR A 135 -14.22 2.59 -10.03
CA THR A 135 -13.57 1.27 -10.14
C THR A 135 -12.32 1.27 -11.04
N HIS A 136 -12.13 2.29 -11.87
CA HIS A 136 -11.01 2.40 -12.81
C HIS A 136 -9.62 2.42 -12.14
N HIS A 137 -9.52 2.88 -10.88
CA HIS A 137 -8.25 2.84 -10.14
C HIS A 137 -7.88 1.44 -9.66
N VAL A 138 -8.85 0.52 -9.51
CA VAL A 138 -8.60 -0.84 -9.01
C VAL A 138 -7.64 -1.59 -9.92
N LEU A 139 -7.84 -1.51 -11.24
CA LEU A 139 -6.97 -2.18 -12.22
C LEU A 139 -5.54 -1.64 -12.17
N PHE A 140 -5.39 -0.32 -12.04
CA PHE A 140 -4.08 0.30 -11.91
C PHE A 140 -3.37 -0.13 -10.63
N ILE A 141 -4.08 -0.13 -9.49
CA ILE A 141 -3.51 -0.56 -8.21
C ILE A 141 -3.12 -2.05 -8.28
N ALA A 142 -3.98 -2.92 -8.82
CA ALA A 142 -3.67 -4.33 -9.01
C ALA A 142 -2.43 -4.51 -9.89
N ALA A 143 -2.34 -3.80 -11.02
CA ALA A 143 -1.18 -3.85 -11.90
C ALA A 143 0.10 -3.34 -11.20
N ALA A 144 0.02 -2.24 -10.45
CA ALA A 144 1.14 -1.67 -9.72
C ALA A 144 1.65 -2.63 -8.63
N VAL A 145 0.75 -3.25 -7.86
CA VAL A 145 1.08 -4.21 -6.80
C VAL A 145 1.67 -5.49 -7.37
N ILE A 146 1.13 -6.00 -8.48
CA ILE A 146 1.70 -7.16 -9.20
C ILE A 146 3.09 -6.80 -9.73
N CYS A 147 3.25 -5.63 -10.33
CA CYS A 147 4.54 -5.15 -10.84
C CYS A 147 5.57 -5.06 -9.72
N LEU A 148 5.22 -4.46 -8.58
CA LEU A 148 6.07 -4.41 -7.38
C LEU A 148 6.43 -5.81 -6.88
N GLY A 149 5.48 -6.76 -6.84
CA GLY A 149 5.73 -8.15 -6.45
C GLY A 149 6.65 -8.90 -7.42
N VAL A 150 6.53 -8.65 -8.74
CA VAL A 150 7.42 -9.21 -9.76
C VAL A 150 8.81 -8.62 -9.65
N ILE A 151 8.92 -7.28 -9.54
CA ILE A 151 10.18 -6.57 -9.33
C ILE A 151 10.85 -7.07 -8.07
N HIS A 152 10.11 -7.21 -6.96
CA HIS A 152 10.60 -7.78 -5.72
C HIS A 152 11.20 -9.17 -5.97
N ARG A 153 10.44 -10.09 -6.59
CA ARG A 153 10.90 -11.47 -6.83
C ARG A 153 12.15 -11.54 -7.70
N ILE A 154 12.25 -10.70 -8.72
CA ILE A 154 13.44 -10.62 -9.59
C ILE A 154 14.57 -10.02 -8.77
N LEU A 155 14.42 -8.80 -8.28
CA LEU A 155 15.48 -8.03 -7.64
C LEU A 155 15.90 -8.54 -6.26
N ARG A 156 15.15 -9.46 -5.63
CA ARG A 156 15.41 -9.98 -4.27
C ARG A 156 16.86 -10.39 -4.02
N LYS A 157 17.54 -10.98 -5.01
CA LYS A 157 18.94 -11.41 -4.89
C LYS A 157 19.94 -10.26 -4.83
N TRP A 158 19.55 -9.08 -5.28
CA TRP A 158 20.39 -7.88 -5.38
C TRP A 158 20.04 -6.82 -4.33
N LEU A 159 18.80 -6.83 -3.83
CA LEU A 159 18.34 -5.97 -2.75
C LEU A 159 18.93 -6.44 -1.40
N ARG A 160 19.12 -5.50 -0.48
CA ARG A 160 19.52 -5.77 0.91
C ARG A 160 18.66 -4.94 1.85
N ASP A 161 18.43 -5.45 3.05
CA ASP A 161 17.76 -4.71 4.10
C ASP A 161 18.57 -3.46 4.49
N LEU A 162 17.90 -2.31 4.38
CA LEU A 162 18.43 -0.99 4.70
C LEU A 162 18.16 -0.58 6.15
N THR A 163 17.22 -1.26 6.82
CA THR A 163 16.83 -1.04 8.23
C THR A 163 17.10 -2.26 9.10
#